data_AF-A0A442I734-F1
#
_entry.id   AF-A0A442I734-F1
#
_cell.length_a   1.000
_cell.length_b   1.000
_cell.length_c   1.000
_cell.angle_alpha   90.00
_cell.angle_beta   90.00
_cell.angle_gamma   90.00
#
_symmetry.space_group_name_H-M   'P 1'
#
loop_
_entity.id
_entity.type
_entity.pdbx_description
1 polymer ?
#
loop_
_entity_poly.entity_id
_entity_poly.type
_entity_poly.pdbx_seq_one_letter_code
_entity_poly.pdbx_strand_id
1 'polypeptide(L)'
;MASDDINSAELPPKFRKRHFTERVGLPVVQRWTMEKGALVGFLTGMGYTSGEIARRLADGTISSSIRAQWQHWELAIDEVGDSTHRKIFLDLKFHERAKLARQAKKRGLTPQEYLRRISVCAIRDDLYEAIVSDTV
;
A
#
# COMPACT_ATOMS: atom_id res chain seq x y z
N MET A 1 52.66 -14.41 -45.59
CA MET A 1 53.09 -14.59 -44.19
C MET A 1 52.74 -13.28 -43.51
N ALA A 2 51.57 -13.19 -42.87
CA ALA A 2 51.39 -13.37 -41.42
C ALA A 2 52.02 -12.16 -40.67
N SER A 3 51.34 -11.35 -39.86
CA SER A 3 50.19 -11.60 -39.00
C SER A 3 49.54 -10.29 -38.54
N ASP A 4 48.21 -10.33 -38.40
CA ASP A 4 47.40 -9.83 -37.27
C ASP A 4 47.98 -8.75 -36.33
N ASP A 5 47.40 -7.55 -36.39
CA ASP A 5 47.35 -6.63 -35.24
C ASP A 5 45.89 -6.16 -35.04
N ILE A 6 45.07 -7.07 -34.51
CA ILE A 6 43.79 -6.76 -33.87
C ILE A 6 43.94 -7.06 -32.38
N ASN A 7 44.18 -6.04 -31.56
CA ASN A 7 43.51 -5.83 -30.27
C ASN A 7 44.25 -4.81 -29.41
N SER A 8 43.56 -3.71 -29.07
CA SER A 8 43.55 -3.14 -27.71
C SER A 8 42.44 -2.11 -27.64
N ALA A 9 41.19 -2.57 -27.73
CA ALA A 9 40.06 -1.74 -27.32
C ALA A 9 40.08 -1.67 -25.79
N GLU A 10 40.52 -0.53 -25.23
CA GLU A 10 40.38 -0.23 -23.82
C GLU A 10 38.90 -0.35 -23.42
N LEU A 11 38.59 -1.37 -22.62
CA LEU A 11 37.27 -1.52 -22.04
C LEU A 11 37.01 -0.35 -21.09
N PRO A 12 35.85 0.33 -21.17
CA PRO A 12 35.53 1.40 -20.25
C PRO A 12 35.57 0.88 -18.80
N PRO A 13 36.03 1.69 -17.84
CA PRO A 13 36.22 1.25 -16.47
C PRO A 13 34.92 0.65 -15.93
N LYS A 14 35.00 -0.58 -15.41
CA LYS A 14 33.86 -1.29 -14.80
C LYS A 14 33.20 -0.35 -13.78
N PHE A 15 31.99 0.12 -14.07
CA PHE A 15 31.20 0.90 -13.12
C PHE A 15 31.00 0.06 -11.84
N ARG A 16 31.78 0.36 -10.80
CA ARG A 16 31.55 -0.22 -9.47
C ARG A 16 30.15 0.23 -9.04
N LYS A 17 29.25 -0.72 -8.76
CA LYS A 17 27.97 -0.43 -8.09
C LYS A 17 28.31 0.23 -6.75
N ARG A 18 28.07 1.54 -6.66
CA ARG A 18 28.31 2.29 -5.42
C ARG A 18 27.31 1.83 -4.37
N HIS A 19 27.78 1.56 -3.15
CA HIS A 19 26.86 1.28 -2.05
C HIS A 19 26.04 2.54 -1.75
N PHE A 20 24.76 2.36 -1.38
CA PHE A 20 23.82 3.45 -1.12
C PHE A 20 24.35 4.51 -0.13
N THR A 21 25.25 4.09 0.77
CA THR A 21 25.92 4.90 1.78
C THR A 21 27.07 5.78 1.26
N GLU A 22 27.52 5.61 0.01
CA GLU A 22 28.67 6.32 -0.57
C GLU A 22 28.28 7.56 -1.41
N ARG A 23 27.06 8.10 -1.23
CA ARG A 23 26.70 9.39 -1.86
C ARG A 23 27.41 10.54 -1.14
N VAL A 24 28.23 11.25 -1.89
CA VAL A 24 29.15 12.32 -1.44
C VAL A 24 28.42 13.41 -0.63
N GLY A 25 28.89 13.65 0.61
CA GLY A 25 28.79 14.95 1.27
C GLY A 25 28.21 14.95 2.68
N LEU A 26 27.23 14.10 3.00
CA LEU A 26 26.59 14.07 4.32
C LEU A 26 26.14 12.64 4.65
N PRO A 27 26.31 12.16 5.90
CA PRO A 27 25.79 10.86 6.28
C PRO A 27 24.26 10.87 6.10
N VAL A 28 23.74 9.90 5.34
CA VAL A 28 22.30 9.65 5.30
C VAL A 28 21.91 9.13 6.69
N VAL A 29 21.45 10.03 7.56
CA VAL A 29 20.95 9.65 8.89
C VAL A 29 19.60 8.96 8.69
N GLN A 30 19.63 7.64 8.55
CA GLN A 30 18.44 6.83 8.47
C GLN A 30 17.74 6.82 9.83
N ARG A 31 16.70 7.65 9.98
CA ARG A 31 15.91 7.71 11.22
C ARG A 31 15.04 6.46 11.41
N TRP A 32 14.53 5.89 10.32
CA TRP A 32 13.69 4.68 10.31
C TRP A 32 14.32 3.60 9.45
N THR A 33 14.36 2.37 9.97
CA THR A 33 14.78 1.20 9.18
C THR A 33 13.88 1.03 7.96
N MET A 34 14.43 0.46 6.87
CA MET A 34 13.65 0.23 5.64
C MET A 34 12.45 -0.68 5.91
N GLU A 35 12.61 -1.67 6.79
CA GLU A 35 11.55 -2.59 7.22
C GLU A 35 10.38 -1.85 7.87
N LYS A 36 10.68 -0.93 8.79
CA LYS A 36 9.68 -0.09 9.45
C LYS A 36 8.98 0.80 8.43
N GLY A 37 9.74 1.41 7.52
CA GLY A 37 9.18 2.23 6.45
C GLY A 37 8.21 1.45 5.57
N ALA A 38 8.61 0.25 5.13
CA ALA A 38 7.79 -0.64 4.32
C ALA A 38 6.52 -1.09 5.04
N LEU A 39 6.63 -1.47 6.31
CA LEU A 39 5.49 -1.89 7.13
C LEU A 39 4.48 -0.75 7.31
N VAL A 40 4.95 0.47 7.62
CA VAL A 40 4.08 1.64 7.72
C VAL A 40 3.40 1.91 6.39
N GLY A 41 4.14 1.91 5.28
CA GLY A 41 3.56 2.10 3.94
C GLY A 41 2.49 1.06 3.60
N PHE A 42 2.74 -0.22 3.92
CA PHE A 42 1.77 -1.30 3.72
C PHE A 42 0.49 -1.11 4.54
N LEU A 43 0.63 -0.79 5.85
CA LEU A 43 -0.52 -0.55 6.72
C LEU A 43 -1.31 0.70 6.29
N THR A 44 -0.63 1.75 5.83
CA THR A 44 -1.27 2.93 5.24
C THR A 44 -2.06 2.54 4.00
N GLY A 45 -1.49 1.72 3.13
CA GLY A 45 -2.17 1.21 1.93
C GLY A 45 -3.44 0.40 2.27
N MET A 46 -3.47 -0.27 3.42
CA MET A 46 -4.65 -0.97 3.94
C MET A 46 -5.64 -0.06 4.70
N GLY A 47 -5.45 1.25 4.69
CA GLY A 47 -6.40 2.21 5.29
C GLY A 47 -6.31 2.32 6.82
N TYR A 48 -5.26 1.80 7.45
CA TYR A 48 -5.07 1.97 8.88
C TYR A 48 -4.71 3.42 9.25
N THR A 49 -5.30 3.90 10.34
CA THR A 49 -4.99 5.21 10.90
C THR A 49 -3.60 5.25 11.53
N SER A 50 -3.01 6.44 11.63
CA SER A 50 -1.71 6.64 12.30
C SER A 50 -1.72 6.14 13.76
N GLY A 51 -2.85 6.22 14.46
CA GLY A 51 -3.02 5.66 15.80
C GLY A 51 -3.06 4.12 15.82
N GLU A 52 -3.75 3.50 14.87
CA GLU A 52 -3.77 2.05 14.72
C GLU A 52 -2.41 1.48 14.30
N ILE A 53 -1.69 2.20 13.44
CA ILE A 53 -0.33 1.83 13.02
C ILE A 53 0.62 1.95 14.20
N ALA A 54 0.57 3.04 14.98
CA ALA A 54 1.38 3.20 16.19
C ALA A 54 1.17 2.03 17.17
N ARG A 55 -0.08 1.64 17.40
CA ARG A 55 -0.42 0.48 18.25
C ARG A 55 0.12 -0.83 17.70
N ARG A 56 0.06 -1.04 16.38
CA ARG A 56 0.59 -2.25 15.72
C ARG A 56 2.10 -2.34 15.71
N LEU A 57 2.80 -1.20 15.58
CA LEU A 57 4.25 -1.16 15.62
C LEU A 57 4.79 -1.53 17.00
N ALA A 58 4.10 -1.11 18.08
CA ALA A 58 4.45 -1.41 19.47
C ALA A 58 5.93 -1.11 19.86
N ASP A 59 6.58 -0.21 19.13
CA ASP A 59 8.01 0.13 19.25
C ASP A 59 8.25 1.52 19.85
N GLY A 60 7.21 2.11 20.45
CA GLY A 60 7.23 3.48 20.98
C GLY A 60 6.97 4.58 19.94
N THR A 61 6.73 4.24 18.67
CA THR A 61 6.38 5.23 17.65
C THR A 61 5.02 5.86 17.91
N ILE A 62 4.98 7.18 18.02
CA ILE A 62 3.75 7.93 18.20
C ILE A 62 3.08 8.26 16.86
N SER A 63 1.76 8.43 16.89
CA SER A 63 0.95 8.71 15.69
C SER A 63 1.34 9.99 14.96
N SER A 64 1.88 11.00 15.66
CA SER A 64 2.40 12.23 15.04
C SER A 64 3.65 11.97 14.20
N SER A 65 4.55 11.08 14.62
CA SER A 65 5.73 10.70 13.84
C SER A 65 5.35 9.98 12.54
N ILE A 66 4.33 9.13 12.58
CA ILE A 66 3.79 8.47 11.37
C ILE A 66 3.21 9.50 10.40
N ARG A 67 2.44 10.48 10.89
CA ARG A 67 1.89 11.57 10.05
C ARG A 67 3.00 12.43 9.44
N ALA A 68 4.03 12.77 10.21
CA ALA A 68 5.19 13.49 9.71
C ALA A 68 5.91 12.69 8.60
N GLN A 69 6.00 11.36 8.76
CA GLN A 69 6.58 10.49 7.74
C GLN A 69 5.74 10.43 6.47
N TRP A 70 4.41 10.38 6.60
CA TRP A 70 3.51 10.43 5.45
C TRP A 70 3.62 11.74 4.66
N GLN A 71 3.72 12.88 5.35
CA GLN A 71 3.98 14.17 4.72
C GLN A 71 5.33 14.19 4.01
N HIS A 72 6.37 13.63 4.63
CA HIS A 72 7.70 13.54 4.03
C HIS A 72 7.74 12.65 2.78
N TRP A 73 6.92 11.61 2.73
CA TRP A 73 6.78 10.73 1.58
C TRP A 73 5.78 11.22 0.52
N GLU A 74 5.16 12.38 0.76
CA GLU A 74 4.12 12.94 -0.12
C GLU A 74 2.99 11.93 -0.41
N LEU A 75 2.66 11.09 0.58
CA LEU A 75 1.53 10.18 0.45
C LEU A 75 0.25 11.02 0.38
N ALA A 76 -0.61 10.77 -0.60
CA ALA A 76 -1.92 11.40 -0.72
C ALA A 76 -2.87 10.87 0.36
N ILE A 77 -2.68 11.29 1.61
CA ILE A 77 -3.42 10.82 2.78
C ILE A 77 -4.90 11.18 2.67
N ASP A 78 -5.20 12.31 2.04
CA ASP A 78 -6.56 12.79 1.77
C ASP A 78 -7.34 11.83 0.86
N GLU A 79 -6.65 11.02 0.05
CA GLU A 79 -7.25 9.98 -0.80
C GLU A 79 -7.30 8.59 -0.11
N VAL A 80 -6.58 8.40 0.99
CA VAL A 80 -6.57 7.14 1.77
C VAL A 80 -7.66 7.16 2.85
N GLY A 81 -8.13 8.35 3.23
CA GLY A 81 -9.39 8.52 3.91
C GLY A 81 -9.46 9.84 4.63
N ASP A 82 -10.25 10.77 4.12
CA ASP A 82 -10.91 11.74 4.99
C ASP A 82 -11.59 10.96 6.13
N SER A 83 -11.63 11.55 7.32
CA SER A 83 -12.35 11.05 8.49
C SER A 83 -13.78 10.58 8.17
N THR A 84 -14.38 11.15 7.13
CA THR A 84 -15.72 10.82 6.61
C THR A 84 -15.76 9.65 5.61
N HIS A 85 -14.67 9.33 4.90
CA HIS A 85 -14.65 8.35 3.80
C HIS A 85 -13.42 7.44 3.86
N ARG A 86 -13.36 6.54 4.85
CA ARG A 86 -12.29 5.54 4.92
C ARG A 86 -12.52 4.38 3.97
N LYS A 87 -11.43 3.97 3.29
CA LYS A 87 -11.43 2.73 2.50
C LYS A 87 -11.47 1.54 3.44
N ILE A 88 -12.50 0.71 3.29
CA ILE A 88 -12.62 -0.57 4.00
C ILE A 88 -12.17 -1.67 3.04
N PHE A 89 -11.19 -2.45 3.47
CA PHE A 89 -10.73 -3.62 2.74
C PHE A 89 -11.58 -4.82 3.15
N LEU A 90 -12.07 -5.55 2.14
CA LEU A 90 -12.88 -6.75 2.33
C LEU A 90 -12.15 -7.93 1.70
N ASP A 91 -11.91 -8.95 2.51
CA ASP A 91 -11.34 -10.21 2.04
C ASP A 91 -12.44 -11.05 1.41
N LEU A 92 -12.37 -11.21 0.09
CA LEU A 92 -13.29 -12.00 -0.70
C LEU A 92 -12.54 -13.16 -1.36
N LYS A 93 -13.09 -14.37 -1.28
CA LYS A 93 -12.61 -15.53 -2.01
C LYS A 93 -12.73 -15.29 -3.52
N PHE A 94 -11.94 -16.02 -4.29
CA PHE A 94 -11.89 -15.86 -5.75
C PHE A 94 -13.28 -15.96 -6.42
N HIS A 95 -14.10 -16.93 -6.00
CA HIS A 95 -15.45 -17.12 -6.56
C HIS A 95 -16.42 -16.00 -6.15
N GLU A 96 -16.32 -15.47 -4.94
CA GLU A 96 -17.10 -14.33 -4.46
C GLU A 96 -16.77 -13.07 -5.28
N ARG A 97 -15.48 -12.81 -5.52
CA ARG A 97 -15.02 -11.71 -6.39
C ARG A 97 -15.56 -11.84 -7.81
N ALA A 98 -15.54 -13.04 -8.39
CA ALA A 98 -16.07 -13.28 -9.72
C ALA A 98 -17.59 -13.06 -9.77
N LYS A 99 -18.34 -13.52 -8.76
CA LYS A 99 -19.79 -13.32 -8.64
C LYS A 99 -20.13 -11.83 -8.50
N LEU A 100 -19.39 -11.12 -7.65
CA LEU A 100 -19.51 -9.68 -7.46
C LEU A 100 -19.33 -8.92 -8.78
N ALA A 101 -18.24 -9.19 -9.51
CA ALA A 101 -17.96 -8.50 -10.77
C ALA A 101 -19.09 -8.72 -11.80
N ARG A 102 -19.64 -9.93 -11.88
CA ARG A 102 -20.79 -10.23 -12.76
C ARG A 102 -22.04 -9.45 -12.34
N GLN A 103 -22.35 -9.40 -11.03
CA GLN A 103 -23.54 -8.71 -10.51
C GLN A 103 -23.44 -7.19 -10.66
N ALA A 104 -22.26 -6.62 -10.47
CA ALA A 104 -21.97 -5.21 -10.70
C ALA A 104 -22.10 -4.86 -12.17
N LYS A 105 -21.51 -5.66 -13.07
CA LYS A 105 -21.59 -5.48 -14.53
C LYS A 105 -23.04 -5.50 -15.03
N LYS A 106 -23.88 -6.41 -14.53
CA LYS A 106 -25.31 -6.48 -14.88
C LYS A 106 -26.08 -5.19 -14.59
N ARG A 107 -25.59 -4.37 -13.65
CA ARG A 107 -26.20 -3.12 -13.21
C ARG A 107 -25.46 -1.87 -13.68
N GLY A 108 -24.44 -2.04 -14.53
CA GLY A 108 -23.62 -0.91 -15.00
C GLY A 108 -22.80 -0.24 -13.90
N LEU A 109 -22.49 -0.95 -12.81
CA LEU A 109 -21.74 -0.42 -11.66
C LEU A 109 -20.34 -1.04 -11.60
N THR A 110 -19.42 -0.33 -10.94
CA THR A 110 -18.15 -0.93 -10.51
C THR A 110 -18.39 -1.91 -9.36
N PRO A 111 -17.55 -2.95 -9.18
CA PRO A 111 -17.63 -3.84 -8.02
C PRO A 111 -17.64 -3.10 -6.68
N GLN A 112 -16.84 -2.04 -6.56
CA GLN A 112 -16.73 -1.21 -5.36
C GLN A 112 -18.04 -0.46 -5.07
N GLU A 113 -18.63 0.18 -6.08
CA GLU A 113 -19.89 0.92 -5.89
C GLU A 113 -21.07 -0.03 -5.63
N TYR A 114 -21.07 -1.20 -6.26
CA TYR A 114 -22.08 -2.22 -5.98
C TYR A 114 -22.03 -2.70 -4.53
N LEU A 115 -20.83 -3.01 -4.02
CA LEU A 115 -20.64 -3.34 -2.60
C LEU A 115 -21.02 -2.18 -1.69
N ARG A 116 -20.57 -0.96 -1.99
CA ARG A 116 -20.88 0.24 -1.21
C ARG A 116 -22.39 0.39 -1.02
N ARG A 117 -23.18 0.27 -2.09
CA ARG A 117 -24.64 0.37 -2.02
C ARG A 117 -25.26 -0.71 -1.13
N ILE A 118 -24.84 -1.96 -1.29
CA ILE A 118 -25.32 -3.06 -0.44
C ILE A 118 -25.02 -2.78 1.03
N SER A 119 -23.76 -2.46 1.34
CA SER A 119 -23.32 -2.19 2.70
C SER A 119 -24.06 -1.00 3.31
N VAL A 120 -24.25 0.09 2.57
CA VAL A 120 -24.99 1.27 3.05
C VAL A 120 -26.45 0.93 3.33
N CYS A 121 -27.13 0.20 2.45
CA CYS A 121 -28.51 -0.22 2.68
C CYS A 121 -28.62 -1.15 3.89
N ALA A 122 -27.71 -2.13 4.01
CA ALA A 122 -27.71 -3.08 5.11
C ALA A 122 -27.48 -2.39 6.47
N ILE A 123 -26.56 -1.42 6.54
CA ILE A 123 -26.29 -0.65 7.76
C ILE A 123 -27.45 0.28 8.09
N ARG A 124 -28.01 0.97 7.09
CA ARG A 124 -29.06 1.97 7.30
C ARG A 124 -30.33 1.37 7.87
N ASP A 125 -30.71 0.19 7.37
CA ASP A 125 -31.97 -0.46 7.70
C ASP A 125 -31.77 -1.66 8.68
N ASP A 126 -30.60 -1.76 9.31
CA ASP A 126 -30.20 -2.80 10.27
C ASP A 126 -30.52 -4.24 9.83
N LEU A 127 -30.13 -4.58 8.60
CA LEU A 127 -30.49 -5.84 7.95
C LEU A 127 -29.48 -6.97 8.20
N TYR A 128 -28.61 -6.85 9.21
CA TYR A 128 -27.54 -7.83 9.46
C TYR A 128 -28.12 -9.25 9.60
N GLU A 129 -29.08 -9.42 10.52
CA GLU A 129 -29.70 -10.72 10.79
C GLU A 129 -30.42 -11.28 9.55
N ALA A 130 -31.08 -10.42 8.77
CA ALA A 130 -31.78 -10.84 7.55
C ALA A 130 -30.83 -11.31 6.42
N ILE A 131 -29.57 -10.87 6.43
CA ILE A 131 -28.58 -11.22 5.41
C ILE A 131 -27.73 -12.42 5.86
N VAL A 132 -27.45 -12.54 7.16
CA VAL A 132 -26.51 -13.52 7.73
C VAL A 132 -27.22 -14.78 8.26
N SER A 133 -28.57 -14.80 8.31
CA SER A 133 -29.39 -15.90 8.88
C SER A 133 -29.16 -17.30 8.31
N ASP A 134 -28.39 -17.46 7.23
CA ASP A 134 -28.08 -18.73 6.57
C ASP A 134 -26.73 -19.34 6.99
N THR A 135 -26.13 -18.93 8.12
CA THR A 135 -24.84 -19.48 8.57
C THR A 135 -24.82 -19.73 10.07
N VAL A 136 -25.51 -20.80 10.51
CA VAL A 136 -25.15 -21.59 11.70
C VAL A 136 -24.97 -23.03 11.26
#